data_AF-A0A3C1LIX2-F1
#
_entry.id   AF-A0A3C1LIX2-F1
#
_cell.length_a   1.000
_cell.length_b   1.000
_cell.length_c   1.000
_cell.angle_alpha   90.00
_cell.angle_beta   90.00
_cell.angle_gamma   90.00
#
_symmetry.space_group_name_H-M   'P 1'
#
loop_
_entity.id
_entity.type
_entity.pdbx_description
1 polymer ?
#
loop_
_entity_poly.entity_id
_entity_poly.type
_entity_poly.pdbx_seq_one_letter_code
_entity_poly.pdbx_strand_id
1 'polypeptide(L)'
;MLITGTFLDEISQDIPHQNWGPKAWEQDFQYMQAAGIDTVILIRSGYRKFITYPSAYLMKAKGCYEPPVDLVELFLTLSDKYNMKFYFGLYDSGEYWDTGNMQHEIDYNRFVIDEVWQRYGHHPSFHGWY
;
A
#
# COMPACT_ATOMS: atom_id res chain seq x y z
N MET A 1 -24.41 -3.03 12.17
CA MET A 1 -23.48 -2.35 11.26
C MET A 1 -22.47 -3.40 10.82
N LEU A 2 -22.25 -3.57 9.53
CA LEU A 2 -21.26 -4.50 8.98
C LEU A 2 -20.10 -3.66 8.42
N ILE A 3 -18.87 -3.98 8.81
CA ILE A 3 -17.66 -3.38 8.23
C ILE A 3 -17.26 -4.26 7.05
N THR A 4 -17.19 -3.68 5.85
CA THR A 4 -16.82 -4.41 4.62
C THR A 4 -15.45 -4.00 4.09
N GLY A 5 -14.81 -3.00 4.68
CA GLY A 5 -13.51 -2.50 4.26
C GLY A 5 -12.56 -2.32 5.44
N THR A 6 -11.27 -2.58 5.24
CA THR A 6 -10.24 -2.32 6.24
C THR A 6 -8.98 -1.74 5.61
N PHE A 7 -8.26 -0.92 6.37
CA PHE A 7 -6.91 -0.53 6.02
C PHE A 7 -5.93 -1.66 6.30
N LEU A 8 -4.91 -1.75 5.46
CA LEU A 8 -3.64 -2.42 5.71
C LEU A 8 -2.67 -1.32 6.11
N ASP A 9 -2.27 -1.28 7.38
CA ASP A 9 -1.50 -0.17 7.97
C ASP A 9 0.00 -0.25 7.62
N GLU A 10 0.27 -0.23 6.32
CA GLU A 10 1.60 -0.21 5.73
C GLU A 10 1.66 0.99 4.77
N ILE A 11 2.60 1.92 4.91
CA ILE A 11 3.53 2.12 6.04
C ILE A 11 2.85 2.85 7.19
N SER A 12 2.84 2.27 8.39
CA SER A 12 2.26 2.91 9.58
C SER A 12 3.01 4.19 10.00
N GLN A 13 2.27 5.16 10.54
CA GLN A 13 2.83 6.37 11.13
C GLN A 13 3.14 6.20 12.62
N ASP A 14 2.31 5.45 13.35
CA ASP A 14 2.28 5.46 14.81
C ASP A 14 1.83 4.15 15.47
N ILE A 15 1.45 3.13 14.70
CA ILE A 15 1.14 1.80 15.21
C ILE A 15 2.38 0.90 15.10
N PRO A 16 2.85 0.29 16.22
CA PRO A 16 4.01 -0.61 16.18
C PRO A 16 3.80 -1.79 15.23
N HIS A 17 4.78 -2.01 14.36
CA HIS A 17 4.73 -3.07 13.35
C HIS A 17 4.72 -4.47 13.98
N GLN A 18 3.86 -5.35 13.45
CA GLN A 18 3.69 -6.71 13.99
C GLN A 18 4.74 -7.71 13.47
N ASN A 19 5.60 -7.31 12.54
CA ASN A 19 6.63 -8.13 11.89
C ASN A 19 6.05 -9.35 11.17
N TRP A 20 4.90 -9.16 10.51
CA TRP A 20 4.20 -10.22 9.79
C TRP A 20 4.86 -10.53 8.45
N GLY A 21 5.13 -11.81 8.22
CA GLY A 21 5.49 -12.33 6.90
C GLY A 21 4.25 -12.82 6.11
N PRO A 22 4.46 -13.36 4.90
CA PRO A 22 3.37 -13.77 4.01
C PRO A 22 2.33 -14.71 4.64
N LYS A 23 2.78 -15.67 5.48
CA LYS A 23 1.88 -16.62 6.16
C LYS A 23 0.92 -15.94 7.15
N ALA A 24 1.41 -14.94 7.88
CA ALA A 24 0.58 -14.21 8.85
C ALA A 24 -0.44 -13.32 8.11
N TRP A 25 0.00 -12.64 7.05
CA TRP A 25 -0.90 -11.86 6.20
C TRP A 25 -1.97 -12.72 5.53
N GLU A 26 -1.62 -13.88 4.99
CA GLU A 26 -2.60 -14.80 4.41
C GLU A 26 -3.63 -15.25 5.45
N GLN A 27 -3.19 -15.56 6.67
CA GLN A 27 -4.09 -15.93 7.75
C GLN A 27 -5.06 -14.78 8.10
N ASP A 28 -4.58 -13.54 8.07
CA ASP A 28 -5.41 -12.36 8.34
C ASP A 28 -6.44 -12.12 7.22
N PHE A 29 -6.06 -12.30 5.95
CA PHE A 29 -7.00 -12.25 4.82
C PHE A 29 -8.11 -13.31 4.92
N GLN A 30 -7.80 -14.51 5.44
CA GLN A 30 -8.81 -15.53 5.71
C GLN A 30 -9.81 -15.06 6.79
N TYR A 31 -9.31 -14.41 7.84
CA TYR A 31 -10.17 -13.86 8.89
C TYR A 31 -11.02 -12.69 8.36
N MET A 32 -10.43 -11.81 7.55
CA MET A 32 -11.15 -10.72 6.88
C MET A 32 -12.28 -11.27 6.01
N GLN A 33 -12.01 -12.29 5.18
CA GLN A 33 -13.03 -12.93 4.34
C GLN A 33 -14.15 -13.55 5.19
N ALA A 34 -13.80 -14.26 6.27
CA ALA A 34 -14.78 -14.86 7.18
C ALA A 34 -15.65 -13.81 7.91
N ALA A 35 -15.12 -12.61 8.13
CA ALA A 35 -15.83 -11.48 8.72
C ALA A 35 -16.71 -10.70 7.71
N GLY A 36 -16.63 -11.01 6.41
CA GLY A 36 -17.38 -10.32 5.36
C GLY A 36 -16.71 -9.05 4.82
N ILE A 37 -15.39 -8.90 5.02
CA ILE A 37 -14.61 -7.84 4.37
C ILE A 37 -14.39 -8.20 2.92
N ASP A 38 -14.68 -7.26 2.02
CA ASP A 38 -14.53 -7.39 0.57
C ASP A 38 -13.56 -6.36 -0.02
N THR A 39 -13.05 -5.43 0.80
CA THR A 39 -12.19 -4.34 0.36
C THR A 39 -11.02 -4.16 1.33
N VAL A 40 -9.81 -4.11 0.81
CA VAL A 40 -8.59 -3.81 1.55
C VAL A 40 -7.92 -2.58 0.95
N ILE A 41 -7.47 -1.68 1.81
CA ILE A 41 -6.87 -0.40 1.40
C ILE A 41 -5.47 -0.31 1.97
N LEU A 42 -4.45 -0.29 1.11
CA LEU A 42 -3.11 0.07 1.55
C LEU A 42 -3.14 1.54 1.98
N ILE A 43 -2.84 1.85 3.24
CA ILE A 43 -3.02 3.22 3.73
C ILE A 43 -2.05 4.22 3.08
N ARG A 44 -0.81 3.81 2.78
CA ARG A 44 0.15 4.63 2.02
C ARG A 44 1.26 3.75 1.46
N SER A 45 1.56 3.85 0.18
CA SER A 45 2.63 3.06 -0.45
C SER A 45 4.05 3.42 -0.02
N GLY A 46 4.18 4.52 0.71
CA GLY A 46 5.37 4.82 1.48
C GLY A 46 5.14 5.97 2.44
N TYR A 47 6.00 6.06 3.44
CA TYR A 47 6.07 7.17 4.37
C TYR A 47 7.53 7.61 4.53
N ARG A 48 7.84 8.83 4.10
CA ARG A 48 9.19 9.37 4.03
C ARG A 48 10.13 8.41 3.29
N LYS A 49 11.07 7.75 3.97
CA LYS A 49 12.05 6.85 3.31
C LYS A 49 11.63 5.38 3.28
N PHE A 50 10.55 5.01 3.95
CA PHE A 50 10.04 3.64 3.95
C PHE A 50 8.98 3.49 2.87
N ILE A 51 9.07 2.42 2.08
CA ILE A 51 8.18 2.14 0.95
C ILE A 51 7.72 0.69 1.02
N THR A 52 6.53 0.40 0.50
CA THR A 52 5.90 -0.93 0.56
C THR A 52 6.28 -1.83 -0.61
N TYR A 53 6.91 -1.26 -1.64
CA TYR A 53 7.34 -1.96 -2.84
C TYR A 53 8.65 -1.36 -3.35
N PRO A 54 9.47 -2.08 -4.13
CA PRO A 54 10.76 -1.57 -4.60
C PRO A 54 10.56 -0.59 -5.78
N SER A 55 10.10 0.62 -5.45
CA SER A 55 9.92 1.75 -6.38
C SER A 55 11.28 2.25 -6.89
N ALA A 56 11.55 2.09 -8.18
CA ALA A 56 12.78 2.59 -8.79
C ALA A 56 12.83 4.12 -8.73
N TYR A 57 11.68 4.77 -8.92
CA TYR A 57 11.56 6.22 -8.81
C TYR A 57 11.90 6.72 -7.40
N LEU A 58 11.24 6.20 -6.36
CA LEU A 58 11.43 6.71 -4.99
C LEU A 58 12.83 6.37 -4.43
N MET A 59 13.37 5.19 -4.74
CA MET A 59 14.75 4.84 -4.36
C MET A 59 15.76 5.80 -4.99
N LYS A 60 15.58 6.18 -6.27
CA LYS A 60 16.49 7.10 -6.97
C LYS A 60 16.29 8.57 -6.58
N ALA A 61 15.04 9.03 -6.51
CA ALA A 61 14.71 10.44 -6.33
C ALA A 61 14.71 10.89 -4.87
N LYS A 62 14.32 10.00 -3.95
CA LYS A 62 14.17 10.31 -2.50
C LYS A 62 15.14 9.53 -1.61
N GLY A 63 15.92 8.61 -2.19
CA GLY A 63 16.82 7.76 -1.42
C GLY A 63 16.06 6.87 -0.43
N CYS A 64 14.85 6.42 -0.82
CA CYS A 64 14.07 5.48 -0.05
C CYS A 64 14.78 4.13 0.06
N TYR A 65 14.49 3.41 1.14
CA TYR A 65 15.10 2.12 1.41
C TYR A 65 14.41 1.03 0.58
N GLU A 66 15.19 0.12 0.01
CA GLU A 66 14.64 -1.06 -0.63
C GLU A 66 13.93 -1.92 0.42
N PRO A 67 12.63 -2.22 0.26
CA PRO A 67 11.92 -3.05 1.20
C PRO A 67 12.31 -4.52 1.02
N PRO A 68 12.41 -5.30 2.11
CA PRO A 68 12.78 -6.72 2.03
C PRO A 68 11.69 -7.59 1.38
N VAL A 69 10.46 -7.07 1.30
CA VAL A 69 9.30 -7.73 0.72
C VAL A 69 8.53 -6.70 -0.10
N ASP A 70 8.10 -7.08 -1.30
CA ASP A 70 7.12 -6.32 -2.06
C ASP A 70 5.72 -6.58 -1.49
N LEU A 71 5.28 -5.73 -0.57
CA LEU A 71 3.99 -5.85 0.09
C LEU A 71 2.83 -5.56 -0.87
N VAL A 72 3.04 -4.73 -1.89
CA VAL A 72 2.01 -4.44 -2.90
C VAL A 72 1.70 -5.71 -3.70
N GLU A 73 2.74 -6.41 -4.18
CA GLU A 73 2.59 -7.71 -4.85
C GLU A 73 1.92 -8.75 -3.93
N LEU A 74 2.34 -8.82 -2.67
CA LEU A 74 1.76 -9.73 -1.68
C LEU A 74 0.26 -9.47 -1.49
N PHE A 75 -0.13 -8.21 -1.27
CA PHE A 75 -1.52 -7.85 -1.00
C PHE A 75 -2.41 -8.01 -2.22
N LEU A 76 -1.93 -7.70 -3.42
CA LEU A 76 -2.67 -7.97 -4.66
C LEU A 76 -2.85 -9.46 -4.89
N THR A 77 -1.80 -10.27 -4.71
CA THR A 77 -1.89 -11.74 -4.82
C THR A 77 -2.92 -12.32 -3.83
N LEU A 78 -2.91 -11.84 -2.58
CA LEU A 78 -3.90 -12.26 -1.58
C LEU A 78 -5.30 -11.76 -1.93
N SER A 79 -5.42 -10.54 -2.43
CA SER A 79 -6.71 -9.97 -2.85
C SER A 79 -7.32 -10.71 -4.03
N ASP A 80 -6.50 -11.11 -5.02
CA ASP A 80 -6.91 -11.98 -6.12
C ASP A 80 -7.40 -13.34 -5.59
N LYS A 81 -6.65 -13.95 -4.67
CA LYS A 81 -6.96 -15.25 -4.09
C LYS A 81 -8.25 -15.27 -3.27
N TYR A 82 -8.51 -14.22 -2.49
CA TYR A 82 -9.66 -14.12 -1.60
C TYR A 82 -10.80 -13.25 -2.14
N ASN A 83 -10.71 -12.85 -3.41
CA ASN A 83 -11.70 -12.05 -4.13
C ASN A 83 -12.04 -10.74 -3.39
N MET A 84 -11.01 -10.03 -2.96
CA MET A 84 -11.11 -8.70 -2.34
C MET A 84 -10.68 -7.61 -3.32
N LYS A 85 -11.26 -6.42 -3.18
CA LYS A 85 -10.87 -5.22 -3.91
C LYS A 85 -9.69 -4.57 -3.20
N PHE A 86 -8.59 -4.39 -3.90
CA PHE A 86 -7.42 -3.68 -3.40
C PHE A 86 -7.45 -2.22 -3.85
N TYR A 87 -7.26 -1.31 -2.91
CA TYR A 87 -7.04 0.12 -3.16
C TYR A 87 -5.61 0.49 -2.80
N PHE A 88 -4.90 1.09 -3.75
CA PHE A 88 -3.52 1.51 -3.59
C PHE A 88 -3.44 2.89 -2.95
N GLY A 89 -2.90 2.99 -1.73
CA GLY A 89 -2.62 4.26 -1.08
C GLY A 89 -1.45 4.99 -1.71
N LEU A 90 -1.63 6.27 -2.01
CA LEU A 90 -0.57 7.12 -2.53
C LEU A 90 0.62 7.25 -1.56
N TYR A 91 1.75 7.68 -2.10
CA TYR A 91 2.98 7.90 -1.35
C TYR A 91 2.87 9.19 -0.52
N ASP A 92 3.29 9.13 0.74
CA ASP A 92 3.38 10.29 1.64
C ASP A 92 4.85 10.62 1.90
N SER A 93 5.32 11.75 1.39
CA SER A 93 6.71 12.17 1.50
C SER A 93 7.08 12.72 2.88
N GLY A 94 6.10 13.08 3.71
CA GLY A 94 6.29 13.85 4.93
C GLY A 94 6.34 15.37 4.72
N GLU A 95 6.53 15.85 3.50
CA GLU A 95 6.74 17.28 3.24
C GLU A 95 5.47 18.10 3.47
N TYR A 96 4.29 17.55 3.14
CA TYR A 96 3.03 18.19 3.52
C TYR A 96 2.92 18.36 5.04
N TRP A 97 3.31 17.34 5.82
CA TRP A 97 3.27 17.43 7.29
C TRP A 97 4.25 18.46 7.85
N ASP A 98 5.41 18.59 7.22
CA ASP A 98 6.46 19.52 7.66
C ASP A 98 6.17 20.98 7.24
N THR A 99 5.43 21.20 6.16
CA THR A 99 5.29 22.51 5.51
C THR A 99 3.87 23.03 5.33
N GLY A 100 2.87 22.15 5.38
CA GLY A 100 1.49 22.42 4.99
C GLY A 100 1.26 22.54 3.48
N ASN A 101 2.28 22.28 2.64
CA ASN A 101 2.19 22.41 1.18
C ASN A 101 1.98 21.06 0.49
N MET A 102 0.80 20.84 -0.09
CA MET A 102 0.43 19.59 -0.78
C MET A 102 1.11 19.41 -2.15
N GLN A 103 1.70 20.46 -2.73
CA GLN A 103 2.27 20.41 -4.08
C GLN A 103 3.38 19.34 -4.20
N HIS A 104 4.16 19.15 -3.15
CA HIS A 104 5.22 18.15 -3.10
C HIS A 104 4.66 16.73 -3.27
N GLU A 105 3.57 16.41 -2.58
CA GLU A 105 2.93 15.09 -2.69
C GLU A 105 2.38 14.84 -4.10
N ILE A 106 1.81 15.86 -4.74
CA ILE A 106 1.33 15.79 -6.13
C ILE A 106 2.49 15.53 -7.10
N ASP A 107 3.60 16.24 -6.93
CA ASP A 107 4.77 16.15 -7.82
C ASP A 107 5.45 14.78 -7.75
N TYR A 108 5.45 14.14 -6.58
CA TYR A 108 5.95 12.78 -6.42
C TYR A 108 4.96 11.75 -6.95
N ASN A 109 3.67 11.85 -6.57
CA ASN A 109 2.69 10.81 -6.87
C ASN A 109 2.38 10.67 -8.36
N ARG A 110 2.56 11.72 -9.18
CA ARG A 110 2.41 11.56 -10.64
C ARG A 110 3.32 10.47 -11.22
N PHE A 111 4.53 10.29 -10.68
CA PHE A 111 5.45 9.24 -11.13
C PHE A 111 5.16 7.89 -10.45
N VAL A 112 4.76 7.92 -9.18
CA VAL A 112 4.36 6.70 -8.43
C VAL A 112 3.17 6.04 -9.11
N ILE A 113 2.15 6.80 -9.50
CA ILE A 113 0.94 6.29 -10.17
C ILE A 113 1.31 5.59 -11.49
N ASP A 114 2.13 6.22 -12.32
CA ASP A 114 2.56 5.64 -13.61
C ASP A 114 3.36 4.34 -13.41
N GLU A 115 4.30 4.32 -12.47
CA GLU A 115 5.12 3.13 -12.15
C GLU A 115 4.26 1.98 -11.60
N VAL A 116 3.37 2.29 -10.67
CA VAL A 116 2.48 1.32 -10.01
C VAL A 116 1.50 0.74 -11.02
N TRP A 117 0.90 1.56 -11.88
CA TRP A 117 -0.04 1.06 -12.88
C TRP A 117 0.63 0.12 -13.87
N GLN A 118 1.83 0.47 -14.36
CA GLN A 118 2.59 -0.39 -15.27
C GLN A 118 2.96 -1.73 -14.63
N ARG A 119 3.30 -1.73 -13.34
CA ARG A 119 3.76 -2.93 -12.64
C ARG A 119 2.62 -3.81 -12.17
N TYR A 120 1.58 -3.23 -11.58
CA TYR A 120 0.56 -3.95 -10.82
C TYR A 120 -0.85 -3.86 -11.40
N GLY A 121 -1.10 -2.98 -12.37
CA GLY A 121 -2.45 -2.77 -12.93
C GLY A 121 -3.04 -3.97 -13.68
N HIS A 122 -2.25 -5.03 -13.86
CA HIS A 122 -2.69 -6.29 -14.46
C HIS A 122 -3.41 -7.21 -13.46
N HIS A 123 -3.29 -6.99 -12.16
CA HIS A 123 -4.01 -7.76 -11.14
C HIS A 123 -5.51 -7.45 -11.19
N PRO A 124 -6.39 -8.46 -11.28
CA PRO A 124 -7.83 -8.23 -11.31
C PRO A 124 -8.36 -7.60 -10.01
N SER A 125 -7.68 -7.79 -8.88
CA SER A 125 -8.02 -7.14 -7.61
C SER A 125 -7.63 -5.66 -7.53
N PHE A 126 -6.83 -5.12 -8.45
CA PHE A 126 -6.46 -3.70 -8.44
C PHE A 126 -7.69 -2.85 -8.85
N HIS A 127 -8.40 -2.32 -7.86
CA HIS A 127 -9.73 -1.73 -8.06
C HIS A 127 -9.79 -0.21 -7.85
N GLY A 128 -8.76 0.41 -7.27
CA GLY A 128 -8.76 1.85 -7.09
C GLY A 128 -7.55 2.39 -6.35
N TRP A 129 -7.68 3.66 -5.98
CA TRP A 129 -6.64 4.48 -5.36
C TRP A 129 -7.19 5.09 -4.07
N TYR A 130 -6.34 5.21 -3.06
CA TYR A 130 -6.61 5.89 -1.79
C TYR A 130 -5.69 7.10 -1.62
#